data_AF-A0AAD0NID2-F1
#
_entry.id   AF-A0AAD0NID2-F1
#
_cell.length_a   1.000
_cell.length_b   1.000
_cell.length_c   1.000
_cell.angle_alpha   90.00
_cell.angle_beta   90.00
_cell.angle_gamma   90.00
#
_symmetry.space_group_name_H-M   'P 1'
#
loop_
_entity.id
_entity.type
_entity.pdbx_description
1 polymer ?
#
loop_
_entity_poly.entity_id
_entity_poly.type
_entity_poly.pdbx_seq_one_letter_code
_entity_poly.pdbx_strand_id
1 'polypeptide(L)'
;MRLLSLPHRRSKPFSVSCLTTGLAMCLSTFSAQAASWLVHDAAEFTTAAAALQPGDEIVLADGTWTDTRLLLKGQGTAAAPIVLRAQTPGKVILSGRSDLRLAGSYLQVSNLVFRDGYTPGDSVVAFRESSKAVATHSRVTGLVIDDYSNPDASDQDYWVSLYGSHNRLDHSQLRGKTNAGPTVVVVRDASQGLDNQHRIDHTWFGPRPALGVNGGETIRVGTSDTSLSDSNSTIENNWFEGCDGETEIISNKSGGNTYRGNVFYRSAGALTLRHGNGNRVLDNVFLGDDKAGTGGVRVINADQTVSNNYFERLAGSSNRAALAVMDAQANPPLSGYAPVVNATISRNTFVDVARISFGVGHDPAKGLDVAASNSRFSANLIVNRNSKNPPTAASSLAGITFAGNVQSPQASTVFPGGVASATVTLQQAASGLWAPSPALPAVGAEAALTMTAREATGVDWYPKVGEVALSRTNTGVDR
;
A
#
# COMPACT_ATOMS: atom_id res chain seq x y z
N MET A 1 -36.86 3.04 -102.49
CA MET A 1 -37.49 1.88 -101.83
C MET A 1 -36.38 1.05 -101.22
N ARG A 2 -36.32 1.01 -99.88
CA ARG A 2 -35.59 0.09 -98.95
C ARG A 2 -34.06 -0.06 -99.13
N LEU A 3 -33.25 0.50 -98.22
CA LEU A 3 -32.68 -0.13 -96.98
C LEU A 3 -31.67 -1.24 -97.33
N LEU A 4 -30.46 -1.39 -96.76
CA LEU A 4 -29.81 -0.91 -95.54
C LEU A 4 -28.34 -1.40 -95.56
N SER A 5 -27.49 -0.73 -94.76
CA SER A 5 -26.41 -1.29 -93.91
C SER A 5 -25.01 -0.67 -94.07
N LEU A 6 -24.55 -0.10 -92.96
CA LEU A 6 -23.19 0.42 -92.66
C LEU A 6 -22.26 -0.74 -92.23
N PRO A 7 -20.93 -0.51 -92.17
CA PRO A 7 -20.36 -0.34 -90.83
C PRO A 7 -19.27 0.74 -90.67
N HIS A 8 -19.18 1.14 -89.40
CA HIS A 8 -18.23 1.95 -88.63
C HIS A 8 -16.81 2.25 -89.15
N ARG A 9 -16.46 3.56 -89.10
CA ARG A 9 -15.10 4.08 -88.97
C ARG A 9 -14.79 4.36 -87.49
N ARG A 10 -13.61 3.93 -87.03
CA ARG A 10 -13.01 4.28 -85.73
C ARG A 10 -12.35 5.67 -85.81
N SER A 11 -12.65 6.55 -84.85
CA SER A 11 -11.89 7.78 -84.57
C SER A 11 -11.47 7.78 -83.08
N LYS A 12 -10.19 8.07 -82.82
CA LYS A 12 -9.64 8.35 -81.48
C LYS A 12 -9.87 9.83 -81.14
N PRO A 13 -9.90 10.19 -79.85
CA PRO A 13 -9.06 11.33 -79.45
C PRO A 13 -8.31 11.16 -78.11
N PHE A 14 -7.05 11.60 -78.16
CA PHE A 14 -6.25 12.33 -77.17
C PHE A 14 -6.64 12.31 -75.68
N SER A 15 -5.79 11.69 -74.85
CA SER A 15 -5.68 11.97 -73.42
C SER A 15 -4.60 13.04 -73.18
N VAL A 16 -5.02 14.11 -72.51
CA VAL A 16 -4.18 15.19 -71.95
C VAL A 16 -3.41 14.63 -70.75
N SER A 17 -2.08 14.68 -70.78
CA SER A 17 -1.24 14.37 -69.61
C SER A 17 -1.09 15.64 -68.77
N CYS A 18 -1.66 15.61 -67.56
CA CYS A 18 -1.51 16.63 -66.54
C CYS A 18 -0.23 16.30 -65.73
N LEU A 19 0.81 17.11 -65.87
CA LEU A 19 2.05 16.99 -65.11
C LEU A 19 1.80 17.51 -63.69
N THR A 20 1.63 16.60 -62.72
CA THR A 20 1.57 16.95 -61.29
C THR A 20 2.95 16.69 -60.67
N THR A 21 3.70 17.76 -60.47
CA THR A 21 4.98 17.76 -59.74
C THR A 21 4.67 17.57 -58.25
N GLY A 22 4.70 16.33 -57.77
CA GLY A 22 4.63 16.02 -56.35
C GLY A 22 5.93 16.38 -55.65
N LEU A 23 5.94 17.50 -54.92
CA LEU A 23 7.00 17.85 -53.99
C LEU A 23 6.84 16.97 -52.74
N ALA A 24 7.48 15.80 -52.75
CA ALA A 24 7.60 14.96 -51.58
C ALA A 24 8.52 15.66 -50.56
N MET A 25 7.94 16.42 -49.63
CA MET A 25 8.63 16.82 -48.41
C MET A 25 8.97 15.54 -47.64
N CYS A 26 10.21 15.09 -47.79
CA CYS A 26 10.81 14.13 -46.87
C CYS A 26 10.88 14.83 -45.51
N LEU A 27 9.89 14.61 -44.64
CA LEU A 27 10.04 14.85 -43.22
C LEU A 27 11.13 13.90 -42.73
N SER A 28 12.37 14.38 -42.68
CA SER A 28 13.41 13.75 -41.90
C SER A 28 12.96 13.79 -40.44
N THR A 29 12.38 12.68 -39.96
CA THR A 29 12.19 12.46 -38.54
C THR A 29 13.57 12.28 -37.92
N PHE A 30 14.21 13.40 -37.57
CA PHE A 30 15.32 13.40 -36.64
C PHE A 30 14.79 12.76 -35.36
N SER A 31 15.26 11.55 -35.07
CA SER A 31 15.05 10.94 -33.77
C SER A 31 15.78 11.84 -32.77
N ALA A 32 15.03 12.69 -32.06
CA ALA A 32 15.59 13.49 -30.99
C ALA A 32 16.19 12.52 -29.98
N GLN A 33 17.51 12.54 -29.86
CA GLN A 33 18.22 11.70 -28.90
C GLN A 33 17.92 12.24 -27.51
N ALA A 34 17.43 11.39 -26.61
CA ALA A 34 17.22 11.72 -25.21
C ALA A 34 18.52 12.27 -24.60
N ALA A 35 18.45 13.43 -23.98
CA ALA A 35 19.58 14.05 -23.33
C ALA A 35 19.78 13.46 -21.93
N SER A 36 21.04 13.34 -21.51
CA SER A 36 21.42 12.91 -20.17
C SER A 36 22.37 13.94 -19.58
N TRP A 37 21.99 14.53 -18.45
CA TRP A 37 22.78 15.53 -17.73
C TRP A 37 23.30 14.96 -16.41
N LEU A 38 24.61 14.78 -16.31
CA LEU A 38 25.27 14.60 -15.02
C LEU A 38 25.40 15.97 -14.35
N VAL A 39 24.79 16.12 -13.18
CA VAL A 39 24.79 17.38 -12.41
C VAL A 39 25.47 17.16 -11.06
N HIS A 40 26.22 18.15 -10.58
CA HIS A 40 27.07 18.06 -9.38
C HIS A 40 26.57 18.93 -8.23
N ASP A 41 25.66 19.88 -8.51
CA ASP A 41 25.07 20.75 -7.51
C ASP A 41 23.64 21.19 -7.87
N ALA A 42 23.00 21.91 -6.95
CA ALA A 42 21.61 22.36 -7.10
C ALA A 42 21.42 23.36 -8.25
N ALA A 43 22.45 24.12 -8.62
CA ALA A 43 22.38 25.09 -9.71
C ALA A 43 22.42 24.38 -11.07
N GLU A 44 23.29 23.38 -11.22
CA GLU A 44 23.31 22.50 -12.38
C GLU A 44 21.99 21.72 -12.51
N PHE A 45 21.47 21.17 -11.40
CA PHE A 45 20.14 20.52 -11.39
C PHE A 45 19.05 21.46 -11.88
N THR A 46 18.97 22.69 -11.34
CA THR A 46 17.93 23.67 -11.71
C THR A 46 18.01 24.02 -13.18
N THR A 47 19.24 24.14 -13.72
CA THR A 47 19.48 24.42 -15.14
C THR A 47 19.01 23.27 -16.03
N ALA A 48 19.35 22.03 -15.69
CA ALA A 48 18.90 20.84 -16.42
C ALA A 48 17.37 20.66 -16.33
N ALA A 49 16.80 20.83 -15.14
CA ALA A 49 15.37 20.65 -14.87
C ALA A 49 14.47 21.61 -15.68
N ALA A 50 14.98 22.79 -16.04
CA ALA A 50 14.25 23.76 -16.84
C ALA A 50 14.11 23.38 -18.34
N ALA A 51 14.93 22.43 -18.83
CA ALA A 51 15.02 22.08 -20.25
C ALA A 51 14.37 20.73 -20.61
N LEU A 52 13.93 19.96 -19.61
CA LEU A 52 13.52 18.56 -19.77
C LEU A 52 12.42 18.34 -20.81
N GLN A 53 12.65 17.38 -21.70
CA GLN A 53 11.73 16.86 -22.70
C GLN A 53 11.40 15.37 -22.41
N PRO A 54 10.35 14.79 -23.00
CA PRO A 54 10.09 13.35 -22.87
C PRO A 54 11.31 12.49 -23.24
N GLY A 55 11.71 11.58 -22.35
CA GLY A 55 12.82 10.64 -22.54
C GLY A 55 14.14 11.09 -21.90
N ASP A 56 14.22 12.36 -21.52
CA ASP A 56 15.40 12.96 -20.91
C ASP A 56 15.71 12.45 -19.50
N GLU A 57 16.98 12.55 -19.09
CA GLU A 57 17.47 12.10 -17.79
C GLU A 57 18.38 13.12 -17.10
N ILE A 58 18.13 13.36 -15.81
CA ILE A 58 19.08 13.99 -14.88
C ILE A 58 19.71 12.91 -13.99
N VAL A 59 21.03 12.90 -13.95
CA VAL A 59 21.85 12.04 -13.10
C VAL A 59 22.52 12.90 -12.03
N LEU A 60 22.15 12.69 -10.77
CA LEU A 60 22.83 13.34 -9.65
C LEU A 60 24.18 12.67 -9.41
N ALA A 61 25.27 13.43 -9.46
CA ALA A 61 26.60 12.92 -9.17
C ALA A 61 26.71 12.40 -7.73
N ASP A 62 27.53 11.36 -7.54
CA ASP A 62 27.82 10.77 -6.23
C ASP A 62 28.31 11.85 -5.25
N GLY A 63 27.77 11.85 -4.04
CA GLY A 63 28.12 12.82 -3.01
C GLY A 63 26.97 13.16 -2.07
N THR A 64 27.26 14.08 -1.14
CA THR A 64 26.27 14.63 -0.23
C THR A 64 25.73 15.95 -0.77
N TRP A 65 24.42 16.00 -0.94
CA TRP A 65 23.64 17.14 -1.38
C TRP A 65 22.92 17.73 -0.15
N THR A 66 23.54 18.73 0.47
CA THR A 66 23.04 19.36 1.71
C THR A 66 22.06 20.49 1.39
N ASP A 67 20.99 20.60 2.17
CA ASP A 67 19.99 21.69 2.06
C ASP A 67 19.44 21.88 0.64
N THR A 68 19.29 20.76 -0.09
CA THR A 68 18.95 20.74 -1.51
C THR A 68 17.47 20.41 -1.70
N ARG A 69 16.77 21.34 -2.35
CA ARG A 69 15.34 21.21 -2.66
C ARG A 69 15.14 20.94 -4.13
N LEU A 70 14.81 19.69 -4.47
CA LEU A 70 14.69 19.25 -5.86
C LEU A 70 13.22 19.33 -6.32
N LEU A 71 12.99 19.94 -7.49
CA LEU A 71 11.71 19.92 -8.20
C LEU A 71 11.90 19.25 -9.56
N LEU A 72 11.42 18.02 -9.69
CA LEU A 72 11.31 17.35 -10.98
C LEU A 72 9.95 17.69 -11.60
N LYS A 73 9.96 18.53 -12.63
CA LYS A 73 8.74 18.99 -13.29
C LYS A 73 8.83 18.80 -14.79
N GLY A 74 7.80 18.19 -15.37
CA GLY A 74 7.76 17.94 -16.81
C GLY A 74 6.63 17.03 -17.25
N GLN A 75 6.47 16.91 -18.56
CA GLN A 75 5.47 16.02 -19.17
C GLN A 75 6.20 14.96 -19.98
N GLY A 76 6.49 13.82 -19.36
CA GLY A 76 6.97 12.64 -20.07
C GLY A 76 5.84 11.93 -20.80
N THR A 77 6.16 10.78 -21.37
CA THR A 77 5.15 9.84 -21.91
C THR A 77 5.42 8.44 -21.39
N ALA A 78 4.45 7.52 -21.54
CA ALA A 78 4.65 6.12 -21.17
C ALA A 78 5.87 5.47 -21.86
N ALA A 79 6.15 5.86 -23.10
CA ALA A 79 7.28 5.35 -23.88
C ALA A 79 8.60 6.11 -23.63
N ALA A 80 8.52 7.36 -23.16
CA ALA A 80 9.64 8.24 -22.95
C ALA A 80 9.42 9.05 -21.65
N PRO A 81 9.59 8.42 -20.48
CA PRO A 81 9.47 9.09 -19.20
C PRO A 81 10.62 10.10 -19.00
N ILE A 82 10.42 11.08 -18.13
CA ILE A 82 11.50 11.96 -17.66
C ILE A 82 12.12 11.33 -16.41
N VAL A 83 13.44 11.16 -16.39
CA VAL A 83 14.14 10.41 -15.35
C VAL A 83 14.99 11.32 -14.47
N LEU A 84 14.94 11.10 -13.16
CA LEU A 84 15.90 11.60 -12.17
C LEU A 84 16.48 10.40 -11.42
N ARG A 85 17.80 10.25 -11.39
CA ARG A 85 18.42 9.16 -10.63
C ARG A 85 19.73 9.54 -9.99
N ALA A 86 20.12 8.77 -8.98
CA ALA A 86 21.50 8.76 -8.54
C ALA A 86 22.44 8.22 -9.64
N GLN A 87 23.67 8.74 -9.68
CA GLN A 87 24.75 8.18 -10.47
C GLN A 87 25.04 6.74 -10.05
N THR A 88 25.33 6.53 -8.77
CA THR A 88 25.46 5.20 -8.16
C THR A 88 24.43 5.03 -7.04
N PRO A 89 23.61 3.95 -7.05
CA PRO A 89 22.69 3.68 -5.95
C PRO A 89 23.40 3.66 -4.58
N GLY A 90 22.82 4.36 -3.61
CA GLY A 90 23.37 4.49 -2.26
C GLY A 90 24.48 5.53 -2.07
N LYS A 91 24.95 6.18 -3.13
CA LYS A 91 26.03 7.19 -3.05
C LYS A 91 25.57 8.64 -3.22
N VAL A 92 24.30 8.88 -3.53
CA VAL A 92 23.69 10.22 -3.53
C VAL A 92 22.88 10.39 -2.26
N ILE A 93 23.38 11.23 -1.36
CA ILE A 93 22.79 11.47 -0.03
C ILE A 93 22.24 12.88 0.02
N LEU A 94 20.93 13.02 0.13
CA LEU A 94 20.23 14.27 0.42
C LEU A 94 20.18 14.47 1.95
N SER A 95 20.90 15.47 2.45
CA SER A 95 21.07 15.73 3.90
C SER A 95 20.61 17.13 4.30
N GLY A 96 20.65 17.46 5.59
CA GLY A 96 20.21 18.76 6.09
C GLY A 96 18.72 18.98 5.83
N ARG A 97 18.35 20.13 5.29
CA ARG A 97 16.97 20.51 4.95
C ARG A 97 16.67 20.29 3.46
N SER A 98 16.66 19.02 3.05
CA SER A 98 16.41 18.61 1.68
C SER A 98 15.00 18.03 1.48
N ASP A 99 14.42 18.23 0.30
CA ASP A 99 13.16 17.61 -0.13
C ASP A 99 13.13 17.38 -1.64
N LEU A 100 12.21 16.53 -2.09
CA LEU A 100 11.94 16.25 -3.49
C LEU A 100 10.45 16.43 -3.80
N ARG A 101 10.17 17.17 -4.87
CA ARG A 101 8.82 17.41 -5.39
C ARG A 101 8.72 16.95 -6.84
N LEU A 102 7.61 16.32 -7.19
CA LEU A 102 7.30 15.88 -8.55
C LEU A 102 6.04 16.59 -9.06
N ALA A 103 6.05 17.12 -10.29
CA ALA A 103 4.86 17.71 -10.90
C ALA A 103 4.79 17.47 -12.42
N GLY A 104 3.63 17.03 -12.90
CA GLY A 104 3.39 16.69 -14.31
C GLY A 104 3.04 15.22 -14.50
N SER A 105 3.58 14.57 -15.54
CA SER A 105 3.23 13.17 -15.84
C SER A 105 4.42 12.34 -16.32
N TYR A 106 4.36 11.03 -16.06
CA TYR A 106 5.39 10.07 -16.48
C TYR A 106 6.80 10.45 -16.03
N LEU A 107 6.93 10.79 -14.75
CA LEU A 107 8.20 11.08 -14.10
C LEU A 107 8.72 9.82 -13.41
N GLN A 108 10.02 9.56 -13.47
CA GLN A 108 10.66 8.43 -12.78
C GLN A 108 11.81 8.92 -11.93
N VAL A 109 11.77 8.62 -10.63
CA VAL A 109 12.85 8.92 -9.69
C VAL A 109 13.41 7.61 -9.16
N SER A 110 14.74 7.49 -9.12
CA SER A 110 15.37 6.30 -8.55
C SER A 110 16.62 6.51 -7.71
N ASN A 111 16.76 5.62 -6.71
CA ASN A 111 18.01 5.35 -5.98
C ASN A 111 18.57 6.53 -5.15
N LEU A 112 17.68 7.33 -4.55
CA LEU A 112 18.07 8.46 -3.68
C LEU A 112 18.01 8.06 -2.21
N VAL A 113 18.93 8.61 -1.41
CA VAL A 113 18.97 8.43 0.05
C VAL A 113 18.73 9.76 0.75
N PHE A 114 17.74 9.84 1.63
CA PHE A 114 17.57 10.93 2.59
C PHE A 114 18.01 10.46 3.98
N ARG A 115 18.99 11.14 4.58
CA ARG A 115 19.46 10.92 5.96
C ARG A 115 20.20 12.14 6.48
N ASP A 116 20.55 12.16 7.76
CA ASP A 116 21.32 13.26 8.37
C ASP A 116 20.59 14.63 8.23
N GLY A 117 19.29 14.67 8.50
CA GLY A 117 18.47 15.87 8.35
C GLY A 117 16.97 15.65 8.51
N TYR A 118 16.17 16.57 7.98
CA TYR A 118 14.70 16.51 7.97
C TYR A 118 14.14 17.46 6.90
N THR A 119 12.90 17.23 6.45
CA THR A 119 12.32 18.09 5.39
C THR A 119 12.09 19.53 5.90
N PRO A 120 12.34 20.57 5.08
CA PRO A 120 11.96 21.93 5.39
C PRO A 120 10.46 22.23 5.19
N GLY A 121 9.70 21.30 4.61
CA GLY A 121 8.29 21.48 4.27
C GLY A 121 7.39 20.38 4.85
N ASP A 122 6.23 20.19 4.22
CA ASP A 122 5.22 19.20 4.66
C ASP A 122 5.58 17.74 4.32
N SER A 123 6.61 17.51 3.50
CA SER A 123 6.99 16.18 3.04
C SER A 123 8.45 16.08 2.61
N VAL A 124 9.08 14.93 2.83
CA VAL A 124 10.42 14.63 2.27
C VAL A 124 10.32 14.40 0.76
N VAL A 125 9.39 13.56 0.31
CA VAL A 125 9.05 13.36 -1.10
C VAL A 125 7.57 13.62 -1.32
N ALA A 126 7.21 14.50 -2.24
CA ALA A 126 5.80 14.73 -2.60
C ALA A 126 5.56 14.63 -4.10
N PHE A 127 4.47 13.96 -4.45
CA PHE A 127 3.94 13.87 -5.82
C PHE A 127 3.14 15.14 -6.19
N ARG A 128 3.62 16.30 -5.74
CA ARG A 128 3.13 17.62 -6.12
C ARG A 128 4.21 18.68 -5.91
N GLU A 129 4.14 19.74 -6.70
CA GLU A 129 4.75 21.04 -6.41
C GLU A 129 3.78 21.91 -5.59
N SER A 130 2.48 21.87 -5.92
CA SER A 130 1.42 22.63 -5.25
C SER A 130 0.07 21.93 -5.38
N SER A 131 -1.00 22.47 -4.78
CA SER A 131 -2.36 21.93 -4.96
C SER A 131 -2.86 21.95 -6.41
N LYS A 132 -2.27 22.78 -7.27
CA LYS A 132 -2.62 22.92 -8.70
C LYS A 132 -1.66 22.18 -9.64
N ALA A 133 -0.54 21.67 -9.11
CA ALA A 133 0.51 21.04 -9.90
C ALA A 133 0.92 19.73 -9.22
N VAL A 134 0.29 18.64 -9.63
CA VAL A 134 0.50 17.28 -9.11
C VAL A 134 1.21 16.39 -10.13
N ALA A 135 1.79 15.30 -9.65
CA ALA A 135 2.31 14.24 -10.49
C ALA A 135 1.24 13.18 -10.76
N THR A 136 1.21 12.64 -11.97
CA THR A 136 0.39 11.47 -12.35
C THR A 136 1.24 10.47 -13.13
N HIS A 137 0.86 9.20 -13.14
CA HIS A 137 1.59 8.15 -13.87
C HIS A 137 3.09 8.12 -13.56
N SER A 138 3.49 8.55 -12.36
CA SER A 138 4.88 8.77 -11.97
C SER A 138 5.33 7.73 -10.96
N ARG A 139 6.62 7.45 -10.93
CA ARG A 139 7.20 6.37 -10.13
C ARG A 139 8.38 6.86 -9.31
N VAL A 140 8.39 6.54 -8.03
CA VAL A 140 9.55 6.65 -7.15
C VAL A 140 9.95 5.25 -6.72
N THR A 141 11.19 4.85 -7.02
CA THR A 141 11.69 3.50 -6.73
C THR A 141 13.10 3.53 -6.15
N GLY A 142 13.47 2.56 -5.32
CA GLY A 142 14.79 2.58 -4.67
C GLY A 142 15.00 3.79 -3.76
N LEU A 143 13.93 4.37 -3.21
CA LEU A 143 14.04 5.48 -2.27
C LEU A 143 14.44 4.93 -0.90
N VAL A 144 15.45 5.54 -0.28
CA VAL A 144 15.78 5.30 1.13
C VAL A 144 15.51 6.57 1.92
N ILE A 145 14.72 6.47 2.99
CA ILE A 145 14.60 7.51 4.02
C ILE A 145 14.98 6.87 5.35
N ASP A 146 16.09 7.34 5.90
CA ASP A 146 16.75 6.75 7.05
C ASP A 146 16.95 7.84 8.13
N ASP A 147 16.22 7.72 9.24
CA ASP A 147 16.31 8.60 10.42
C ASP A 147 16.16 10.11 10.09
N TYR A 148 15.39 10.43 9.05
CA TYR A 148 15.22 11.79 8.52
C TYR A 148 14.05 12.55 9.18
N SER A 149 14.02 12.55 10.51
CA SER A 149 12.89 13.04 11.31
C SER A 149 13.09 14.48 11.80
N ASN A 150 12.01 15.26 11.81
CA ASN A 150 12.02 16.59 12.45
C ASN A 150 12.43 16.47 13.94
N PRO A 151 13.33 17.32 14.45
CA PRO A 151 13.74 17.29 15.85
C PRO A 151 12.61 17.62 16.83
N ASP A 152 11.58 18.36 16.40
CA ASP A 152 10.33 18.51 17.16
C ASP A 152 9.39 17.34 16.84
N ALA A 153 9.22 16.44 17.81
CA ALA A 153 8.37 15.26 17.66
C ALA A 153 6.88 15.59 17.43
N SER A 154 6.44 16.80 17.80
CA SER A 154 5.06 17.26 17.61
C SER A 154 4.82 17.91 16.24
N ASP A 155 5.89 18.35 15.58
CA ASP A 155 5.80 18.96 14.26
C ASP A 155 5.49 17.89 13.20
N GLN A 156 4.37 18.09 12.51
CA GLN A 156 3.81 17.09 11.62
C GLN A 156 4.38 17.23 10.21
N ASP A 157 5.04 16.19 9.73
CA ASP A 157 5.41 16.03 8.34
C ASP A 157 5.06 14.63 7.82
N TYR A 158 5.21 14.45 6.51
CA TYR A 158 5.15 13.14 5.86
C TYR A 158 6.51 12.79 5.27
N TRP A 159 6.83 11.50 5.15
CA TRP A 159 8.01 11.13 4.36
C TRP A 159 7.68 10.99 2.89
N VAL A 160 6.56 10.35 2.55
CA VAL A 160 6.06 10.32 1.18
C VAL A 160 4.60 10.73 1.14
N SER A 161 4.27 11.73 0.33
CA SER A 161 2.89 12.15 0.08
C SER A 161 2.52 11.96 -1.40
N LEU A 162 1.60 11.03 -1.66
CA LEU A 162 1.05 10.78 -2.98
C LEU A 162 -0.18 11.67 -3.21
N TYR A 163 -0.20 12.33 -4.37
CA TYR A 163 -1.31 13.14 -4.90
C TYR A 163 -1.60 12.68 -6.33
N GLY A 164 -2.60 13.29 -6.99
CA GLY A 164 -2.91 12.97 -8.38
C GLY A 164 -3.40 11.53 -8.55
N SER A 165 -2.99 10.83 -9.61
CA SER A 165 -3.44 9.47 -9.90
C SER A 165 -2.37 8.62 -10.59
N HIS A 166 -2.51 7.29 -10.50
CA HIS A 166 -1.67 6.28 -11.16
C HIS A 166 -0.17 6.36 -10.81
N ASN A 167 0.15 6.90 -9.64
CA ASN A 167 1.52 6.95 -9.13
C ASN A 167 1.93 5.66 -8.44
N ARG A 168 3.23 5.39 -8.41
CA ARG A 168 3.83 4.21 -7.79
C ARG A 168 4.99 4.56 -6.86
N LEU A 169 4.95 4.03 -5.65
CA LEU A 169 6.10 3.95 -4.73
C LEU A 169 6.48 2.48 -4.62
N ASP A 170 7.71 2.11 -5.00
CA ASP A 170 8.11 0.71 -4.92
C ASP A 170 9.59 0.46 -4.60
N HIS A 171 9.94 -0.76 -4.17
CA HIS A 171 11.32 -1.16 -3.86
C HIS A 171 12.07 -0.13 -3.00
N SER A 172 11.40 0.43 -1.99
CA SER A 172 11.91 1.53 -1.17
C SER A 172 12.12 1.08 0.27
N GLN A 173 12.94 1.81 1.05
CA GLN A 173 13.25 1.52 2.45
C GLN A 173 13.02 2.74 3.32
N LEU A 174 12.05 2.67 4.21
CA LEU A 174 11.65 3.79 5.08
C LEU A 174 11.75 3.33 6.54
N ARG A 175 12.67 3.90 7.32
CA ARG A 175 12.83 3.55 8.75
C ARG A 175 13.15 4.75 9.62
N GLY A 176 12.67 4.75 10.87
CA GLY A 176 13.13 5.66 11.92
C GLY A 176 12.34 6.96 12.08
N LYS A 177 11.08 7.02 11.63
CA LYS A 177 10.27 8.24 11.78
C LYS A 177 9.87 8.44 13.25
N THR A 178 10.31 9.52 13.87
CA THR A 178 10.08 9.79 15.30
C THR A 178 9.08 10.91 15.58
N ASN A 179 8.79 11.76 14.60
CA ASN A 179 7.83 12.86 14.73
C ASN A 179 6.42 12.50 14.19
N ALA A 180 5.45 13.33 14.53
CA ALA A 180 4.05 13.18 14.14
C ALA A 180 3.85 13.17 12.61
N GLY A 181 2.77 12.53 12.18
CA GLY A 181 2.37 12.42 10.77
C GLY A 181 2.68 11.04 10.18
N PRO A 182 1.82 10.53 9.26
CA PRO A 182 2.07 9.26 8.62
C PRO A 182 3.42 9.20 7.89
N THR A 183 4.04 8.03 7.86
CA THR A 183 5.26 7.83 7.08
C THR A 183 4.94 8.00 5.59
N VAL A 184 3.90 7.32 5.10
CA VAL A 184 3.38 7.47 3.74
C VAL A 184 1.91 7.84 3.79
N VAL A 185 1.50 8.81 2.98
CA VAL A 185 0.11 9.24 2.88
C VAL A 185 -0.36 9.33 1.44
N VAL A 186 -1.54 8.78 1.15
CA VAL A 186 -2.30 9.10 -0.07
C VAL A 186 -3.24 10.25 0.28
N VAL A 187 -2.91 11.43 -0.23
CA VAL A 187 -3.69 12.64 -0.01
C VAL A 187 -4.68 12.77 -1.16
N ARG A 188 -5.95 12.97 -0.80
CA ARG A 188 -7.07 12.98 -1.75
C ARG A 188 -7.68 14.37 -1.76
N ASP A 189 -7.63 15.01 -2.93
CA ASP A 189 -8.20 16.33 -3.18
C ASP A 189 -9.28 16.18 -4.26
N ALA A 190 -10.50 16.60 -3.95
CA ALA A 190 -11.64 16.48 -4.87
C ALA A 190 -11.43 17.23 -6.19
N SER A 191 -10.63 18.31 -6.19
CA SER A 191 -10.30 19.06 -7.41
C SER A 191 -9.33 18.32 -8.34
N GLN A 192 -8.65 17.29 -7.83
CA GLN A 192 -7.69 16.46 -8.57
C GLN A 192 -8.28 15.10 -8.97
N GLY A 193 -9.51 14.80 -8.53
CA GLY A 193 -10.09 13.47 -8.60
C GLY A 193 -9.79 12.64 -7.34
N LEU A 194 -10.77 11.82 -6.96
CA LEU A 194 -10.72 11.02 -5.73
C LEU A 194 -10.34 9.55 -5.99
N ASP A 195 -10.48 9.08 -7.23
CA ASP A 195 -10.05 7.76 -7.69
C ASP A 195 -8.56 7.81 -8.11
N ASN A 196 -7.66 7.59 -7.15
CA ASN A 196 -6.23 7.81 -7.36
C ASN A 196 -5.51 6.61 -7.99
N GLN A 197 -6.00 5.39 -7.79
CA GLN A 197 -5.41 4.16 -8.34
C GLN A 197 -3.89 4.06 -8.13
N HIS A 198 -3.41 4.49 -6.95
CA HIS A 198 -1.99 4.44 -6.62
C HIS A 198 -1.54 3.02 -6.30
N ARG A 199 -0.24 2.76 -6.45
CA ARG A 199 0.38 1.49 -6.08
C ARG A 199 1.54 1.70 -5.12
N ILE A 200 1.52 1.00 -4.00
CA ILE A 200 2.64 0.96 -3.04
C ILE A 200 3.05 -0.50 -2.90
N ASP A 201 4.22 -0.88 -3.43
CA ASP A 201 4.61 -2.28 -3.51
C ASP A 201 6.10 -2.58 -3.29
N HIS A 202 6.41 -3.77 -2.78
CA HIS A 202 7.80 -4.21 -2.53
C HIS A 202 8.62 -3.22 -1.67
N THR A 203 7.96 -2.43 -0.82
CA THR A 203 8.61 -1.48 0.08
C THR A 203 8.87 -2.16 1.42
N TRP A 204 10.08 -1.97 1.95
CA TRP A 204 10.43 -2.32 3.32
C TRP A 204 10.17 -1.12 4.23
N PHE A 205 9.13 -1.21 5.04
CA PHE A 205 8.85 -0.29 6.12
C PHE A 205 9.53 -0.83 7.38
N GLY A 206 10.68 -0.26 7.70
CA GLY A 206 11.45 -0.63 8.87
C GLY A 206 10.90 -0.05 10.17
N PRO A 207 11.66 -0.19 11.27
CA PRO A 207 11.18 0.20 12.59
C PRO A 207 10.71 1.65 12.65
N ARG A 208 9.52 1.84 13.20
CA ARG A 208 8.97 3.15 13.58
C ARG A 208 8.69 3.09 15.07
N PRO A 209 9.44 3.80 15.93
CA PRO A 209 9.21 3.76 17.37
C PRO A 209 7.84 4.33 17.72
N ALA A 210 7.30 3.90 18.87
CA ALA A 210 6.02 4.40 19.36
C ALA A 210 6.06 5.93 19.54
N LEU A 211 5.09 6.61 18.92
CA LEU A 211 4.93 8.06 19.02
C LEU A 211 4.35 8.47 20.40
N GLY A 212 3.60 7.57 21.04
CA GLY A 212 2.94 7.82 22.33
C GLY A 212 1.64 8.63 22.23
N VAL A 213 1.33 9.18 21.05
CA VAL A 213 0.10 9.90 20.73
C VAL A 213 -0.45 9.46 19.36
N ASN A 214 -1.65 9.93 19.01
CA ASN A 214 -2.23 9.72 17.69
C ASN A 214 -1.40 10.41 16.58
N GLY A 215 -1.42 9.88 15.35
CA GLY A 215 -0.68 10.44 14.20
C GLY A 215 0.63 9.71 13.88
N GLY A 216 0.77 8.47 14.36
CA GLY A 216 1.94 7.63 14.18
C GLY A 216 1.84 6.62 13.03
N GLU A 217 0.90 6.78 12.10
CA GLU A 217 0.55 5.75 11.11
C GLU A 217 1.72 5.45 10.16
N THR A 218 2.01 4.19 9.83
CA THR A 218 3.00 3.93 8.77
C THR A 218 2.44 4.30 7.40
N ILE A 219 1.20 3.90 7.11
CA ILE A 219 0.49 4.31 5.89
C ILE A 219 -0.88 4.88 6.26
N ARG A 220 -1.26 5.98 5.62
CA ARG A 220 -2.66 6.46 5.62
C ARG A 220 -3.19 6.65 4.20
N VAL A 221 -4.36 6.10 3.89
CA VAL A 221 -4.99 6.25 2.57
C VAL A 221 -6.26 7.08 2.70
N GLY A 222 -6.19 8.37 2.39
CA GLY A 222 -7.31 9.30 2.52
C GLY A 222 -7.49 9.88 3.94
N THR A 223 -8.66 10.50 4.15
CA THR A 223 -9.09 11.15 5.40
C THR A 223 -10.59 10.92 5.60
N SER A 224 -11.14 11.27 6.77
CA SER A 224 -12.59 11.20 7.02
C SER A 224 -13.41 11.93 5.95
N ASP A 225 -12.95 13.10 5.53
CA ASP A 225 -13.71 14.03 4.67
C ASP A 225 -13.96 13.48 3.27
N THR A 226 -13.08 12.61 2.78
CA THR A 226 -13.18 11.98 1.45
C THR A 226 -13.54 10.50 1.54
N SER A 227 -13.77 9.97 2.73
CA SER A 227 -13.77 8.52 2.99
C SER A 227 -14.87 7.73 2.29
N LEU A 228 -16.00 8.36 1.96
CA LEU A 228 -17.14 7.73 1.29
C LEU A 228 -16.97 7.60 -0.24
N SER A 229 -15.79 7.91 -0.77
CA SER A 229 -15.46 7.77 -2.19
C SER A 229 -14.29 6.83 -2.39
N ASP A 230 -14.23 6.19 -3.55
CA ASP A 230 -13.21 5.20 -3.85
C ASP A 230 -11.87 5.84 -4.20
N SER A 231 -10.79 5.30 -3.64
CA SER A 231 -9.41 5.60 -4.06
C SER A 231 -8.84 4.52 -4.98
N ASN A 232 -9.35 3.28 -4.87
CA ASN A 232 -8.89 2.11 -5.63
C ASN A 232 -7.36 1.92 -5.58
N SER A 233 -6.71 2.37 -4.51
CA SER A 233 -5.27 2.23 -4.34
C SER A 233 -4.93 0.79 -3.93
N THR A 234 -3.78 0.31 -4.39
CA THR A 234 -3.27 -1.04 -4.11
C THR A 234 -1.98 -0.96 -3.28
N ILE A 235 -2.00 -1.57 -2.10
CA ILE A 235 -0.86 -1.69 -1.19
C ILE A 235 -0.51 -3.18 -1.13
N GLU A 236 0.57 -3.59 -1.77
CA GLU A 236 0.84 -5.02 -1.95
C GLU A 236 2.30 -5.45 -1.82
N ASN A 237 2.53 -6.66 -1.32
CA ASN A 237 3.86 -7.27 -1.21
C ASN A 237 4.88 -6.37 -0.48
N ASN A 238 4.43 -5.63 0.54
CA ASN A 238 5.31 -4.84 1.39
C ASN A 238 5.69 -5.61 2.66
N TRP A 239 6.81 -5.23 3.28
CA TRP A 239 7.25 -5.77 4.56
C TRP A 239 7.22 -4.66 5.63
N PHE A 240 6.39 -4.83 6.66
CA PHE A 240 6.27 -3.94 7.80
C PHE A 240 6.95 -4.59 9.01
N GLU A 241 7.99 -3.97 9.53
CA GLU A 241 8.88 -4.54 10.56
C GLU A 241 9.11 -3.56 11.70
N GLY A 242 8.63 -3.89 12.90
CA GLY A 242 8.73 -2.99 14.05
C GLY A 242 8.02 -1.64 13.83
N CYS A 243 6.93 -1.63 13.06
CA CYS A 243 6.13 -0.44 12.82
C CYS A 243 5.21 -0.17 14.03
N ASP A 244 5.78 0.39 15.10
CA ASP A 244 5.15 0.53 16.42
C ASP A 244 4.59 1.93 16.69
N GLY A 245 4.58 2.80 15.66
CA GLY A 245 4.25 4.21 15.76
C GLY A 245 2.97 4.50 16.55
N GLU A 246 1.90 3.74 16.27
CA GLU A 246 0.64 3.83 16.99
C GLU A 246 -0.23 2.57 16.79
N THR A 247 -1.52 2.64 17.13
CA THR A 247 -2.49 1.54 16.98
C THR A 247 -2.78 1.17 15.51
N GLU A 248 -2.67 2.11 14.58
CA GLU A 248 -2.89 1.94 13.15
C GLU A 248 -1.55 1.89 12.40
N ILE A 249 -1.06 0.68 12.07
CA ILE A 249 0.09 0.54 11.15
C ILE A 249 -0.33 1.09 9.78
N ILE A 250 -1.49 0.62 9.31
CA ILE A 250 -2.17 1.15 8.15
C ILE A 250 -3.53 1.70 8.59
N SER A 251 -3.82 2.93 8.20
CA SER A 251 -5.10 3.59 8.41
C SER A 251 -5.78 3.82 7.05
N ASN A 252 -6.70 2.93 6.68
CA ASN A 252 -7.52 3.09 5.49
C ASN A 252 -8.66 4.07 5.77
N LYS A 253 -8.75 5.14 4.99
CA LYS A 253 -9.78 6.17 5.12
C LYS A 253 -10.37 6.56 3.75
N SER A 254 -10.62 5.57 2.90
CA SER A 254 -11.33 5.71 1.62
C SER A 254 -11.90 4.36 1.17
N GLY A 255 -12.68 4.35 0.08
CA GLY A 255 -13.28 3.13 -0.46
C GLY A 255 -12.41 2.40 -1.50
N GLY A 256 -12.76 1.14 -1.77
CA GLY A 256 -12.28 0.35 -2.91
C GLY A 256 -10.80 -0.09 -2.87
N ASN A 257 -10.08 0.15 -1.77
CA ASN A 257 -8.65 -0.16 -1.72
C ASN A 257 -8.38 -1.66 -1.58
N THR A 258 -7.21 -2.09 -2.07
CA THR A 258 -6.73 -3.47 -1.92
C THR A 258 -5.41 -3.50 -1.14
N TYR A 259 -5.39 -4.27 -0.07
CA TYR A 259 -4.22 -4.58 0.76
C TYR A 259 -3.91 -6.06 0.62
N ARG A 260 -2.86 -6.44 -0.11
CA ARG A 260 -2.59 -7.86 -0.38
C ARG A 260 -1.15 -8.33 -0.34
N GLY A 261 -0.92 -9.56 0.12
CA GLY A 261 0.43 -10.17 0.12
C GLY A 261 1.44 -9.48 1.03
N ASN A 262 1.00 -8.56 1.90
CA ASN A 262 1.90 -7.83 2.80
C ASN A 262 2.26 -8.69 4.00
N VAL A 263 3.46 -8.49 4.53
CA VAL A 263 3.92 -9.13 5.76
C VAL A 263 4.03 -8.08 6.87
N PHE A 264 3.41 -8.35 8.01
CA PHE A 264 3.53 -7.55 9.23
C PHE A 264 4.30 -8.37 10.26
N TYR A 265 5.58 -8.07 10.42
CA TYR A 265 6.47 -8.74 11.35
C TYR A 265 6.71 -7.86 12.58
N ARG A 266 6.39 -8.41 13.75
CA ARG A 266 6.63 -7.78 15.06
C ARG A 266 6.22 -6.29 15.11
N SER A 267 5.11 -5.94 14.47
CA SER A 267 4.63 -4.55 14.41
C SER A 267 3.48 -4.33 15.37
N ALA A 268 3.65 -3.42 16.33
CA ALA A 268 2.70 -3.18 17.42
C ALA A 268 1.55 -2.25 17.04
N GLY A 269 0.67 -2.73 16.15
CA GLY A 269 -0.57 -2.06 15.75
C GLY A 269 -1.40 -2.97 14.84
N ALA A 270 -2.31 -2.39 14.07
CA ALA A 270 -3.21 -3.13 13.18
C ALA A 270 -3.30 -2.49 11.79
N LEU A 271 -3.64 -3.30 10.79
CA LEU A 271 -4.25 -2.82 9.54
C LEU A 271 -5.71 -2.44 9.86
N THR A 272 -5.99 -1.14 9.94
CA THR A 272 -7.32 -0.65 10.29
C THR A 272 -8.08 -0.15 9.06
N LEU A 273 -9.25 -0.73 8.84
CA LEU A 273 -10.27 -0.25 7.90
C LEU A 273 -11.06 0.90 8.54
N ARG A 274 -10.37 2.03 8.78
CA ARG A 274 -10.81 3.10 9.70
C ARG A 274 -12.04 3.85 9.22
N HIS A 275 -12.05 4.24 7.94
CA HIS A 275 -13.19 4.80 7.22
C HIS A 275 -13.24 4.24 5.79
N GLY A 276 -14.38 4.44 5.13
CA GLY A 276 -14.60 4.02 3.74
C GLY A 276 -14.98 2.54 3.60
N ASN A 277 -15.63 2.22 2.48
CA ASN A 277 -16.32 0.94 2.28
C ASN A 277 -15.65 0.10 1.18
N GLY A 278 -15.97 -1.19 1.10
CA GLY A 278 -15.60 -2.01 -0.06
C GLY A 278 -14.10 -2.32 -0.18
N ASN A 279 -13.34 -2.26 0.92
CA ASN A 279 -11.91 -2.53 0.89
C ASN A 279 -11.62 -4.02 1.04
N ARG A 280 -10.47 -4.46 0.51
CA ARG A 280 -10.09 -5.86 0.42
C ARG A 280 -8.74 -6.07 1.11
N VAL A 281 -8.71 -6.90 2.15
CA VAL A 281 -7.52 -7.33 2.88
C VAL A 281 -7.32 -8.82 2.59
N LEU A 282 -6.40 -9.12 1.69
CA LEU A 282 -6.25 -10.44 1.06
C LEU A 282 -4.84 -11.00 1.21
N ASP A 283 -4.68 -12.27 1.52
CA ASP A 283 -3.37 -12.94 1.39
C ASP A 283 -2.25 -12.32 2.25
N ASN A 284 -2.57 -11.57 3.31
CA ASN A 284 -1.56 -10.94 4.17
C ASN A 284 -1.11 -11.90 5.27
N VAL A 285 0.14 -11.74 5.73
CA VAL A 285 0.73 -12.55 6.81
C VAL A 285 1.10 -11.64 7.98
N PHE A 286 0.55 -11.90 9.15
CA PHE A 286 0.83 -11.18 10.39
C PHE A 286 1.57 -12.10 11.36
N LEU A 287 2.78 -11.73 11.74
CA LEU A 287 3.71 -12.51 12.55
C LEU A 287 4.09 -11.70 13.79
N GLY A 288 3.43 -12.00 14.92
CA GLY A 288 3.60 -11.21 16.14
C GLY A 288 4.81 -11.58 16.98
N ASP A 289 5.21 -12.85 16.94
CA ASP A 289 6.28 -13.40 17.82
C ASP A 289 6.07 -13.02 19.29
N ASP A 290 4.80 -13.05 19.72
CA ASP A 290 4.30 -12.66 21.05
C ASP A 290 4.66 -11.24 21.52
N LYS A 291 5.21 -10.39 20.65
CA LYS A 291 5.50 -8.99 20.98
C LYS A 291 4.21 -8.27 21.36
N ALA A 292 4.24 -7.60 22.51
CA ALA A 292 3.09 -6.87 23.04
C ALA A 292 2.54 -5.86 22.02
N GLY A 293 1.22 -5.80 21.91
CA GLY A 293 0.54 -4.86 21.02
C GLY A 293 0.55 -5.25 19.54
N THR A 294 1.16 -6.38 19.15
CA THR A 294 1.03 -6.90 17.78
C THR A 294 -0.41 -7.28 17.47
N GLY A 295 -0.98 -6.65 16.44
CA GLY A 295 -2.35 -6.84 16.02
C GLY A 295 -2.45 -7.30 14.58
N GLY A 296 -3.69 -7.58 14.15
CA GLY A 296 -3.98 -8.02 12.80
C GLY A 296 -4.84 -7.01 12.07
N VAL A 297 -6.11 -7.38 11.82
CA VAL A 297 -7.04 -6.53 11.07
C VAL A 297 -8.15 -5.98 11.97
N ARG A 298 -8.38 -4.67 11.89
CA ARG A 298 -9.50 -3.99 12.55
C ARG A 298 -10.53 -3.54 11.51
N VAL A 299 -11.76 -4.04 11.66
CA VAL A 299 -12.87 -3.90 10.70
C VAL A 299 -13.90 -2.92 11.25
N ILE A 300 -14.17 -1.88 10.47
CA ILE A 300 -15.22 -0.86 10.66
C ILE A 300 -15.85 -0.62 9.27
N ASN A 301 -17.03 0.00 9.21
CA ASN A 301 -17.70 0.41 7.97
C ASN A 301 -18.17 -0.78 7.10
N ALA A 302 -18.73 -0.49 5.92
CA ALA A 302 -19.45 -1.47 5.11
C ALA A 302 -18.57 -2.20 4.08
N ASP A 303 -19.05 -3.36 3.64
CA ASP A 303 -18.58 -4.11 2.46
C ASP A 303 -17.10 -4.52 2.50
N GLN A 304 -16.53 -4.62 3.71
CA GLN A 304 -15.14 -5.02 3.87
C GLN A 304 -14.94 -6.51 3.58
N THR A 305 -13.87 -6.85 2.88
CA THR A 305 -13.43 -8.24 2.69
C THR A 305 -12.11 -8.48 3.42
N VAL A 306 -12.08 -9.45 4.33
CA VAL A 306 -10.88 -9.93 5.02
C VAL A 306 -10.77 -11.42 4.76
N SER A 307 -9.97 -11.77 3.74
CA SER A 307 -9.93 -13.14 3.23
C SER A 307 -8.53 -13.70 3.05
N ASN A 308 -8.37 -15.00 3.31
CA ASN A 308 -7.12 -15.72 3.04
C ASN A 308 -5.88 -15.15 3.76
N ASN A 309 -6.06 -14.48 4.90
CA ASN A 309 -4.96 -13.95 5.69
C ASN A 309 -4.50 -14.95 6.75
N TYR A 310 -3.22 -14.87 7.12
CA TYR A 310 -2.61 -15.70 8.14
C TYR A 310 -2.13 -14.85 9.33
N PHE A 311 -2.50 -15.25 10.54
CA PHE A 311 -2.19 -14.54 11.78
C PHE A 311 -1.51 -15.50 12.76
N GLU A 312 -0.30 -15.19 13.19
CA GLU A 312 0.47 -16.04 14.11
C GLU A 312 1.03 -15.26 15.29
N ARG A 313 0.80 -15.78 16.50
CA ARG A 313 1.39 -15.30 17.76
C ARG A 313 1.25 -13.78 17.96
N LEU A 314 0.08 -13.25 17.60
CA LEU A 314 -0.28 -11.85 17.84
C LEU A 314 -0.77 -11.68 19.28
N ALA A 315 -0.14 -10.79 20.04
CA ALA A 315 -0.38 -10.62 21.47
C ALA A 315 -1.32 -9.45 21.82
N GLY A 316 -1.78 -8.69 20.83
CA GLY A 316 -2.66 -7.54 21.03
C GLY A 316 -4.10 -7.90 21.40
N SER A 317 -4.84 -6.88 21.85
CA SER A 317 -6.23 -6.98 22.30
C SER A 317 -7.00 -5.71 21.95
N SER A 318 -8.33 -5.71 22.11
CA SER A 318 -9.19 -4.57 21.76
C SER A 318 -8.92 -4.12 20.32
N ASN A 319 -8.57 -2.85 20.10
CA ASN A 319 -8.22 -2.29 18.79
C ASN A 319 -7.03 -2.96 18.09
N ARG A 320 -6.22 -3.73 18.83
CA ARG A 320 -5.05 -4.47 18.33
C ARG A 320 -5.24 -5.98 18.41
N ALA A 321 -6.47 -6.49 18.49
CA ALA A 321 -6.72 -7.93 18.39
C ALA A 321 -6.24 -8.46 17.02
N ALA A 322 -6.03 -9.78 16.90
CA ALA A 322 -5.70 -10.40 15.61
C ALA A 322 -6.81 -10.17 14.57
N LEU A 323 -8.06 -10.20 15.05
CA LEU A 323 -9.21 -9.67 14.34
C LEU A 323 -10.03 -8.84 15.34
N ALA A 324 -10.33 -7.59 14.99
CA ALA A 324 -11.19 -6.71 15.77
C ALA A 324 -12.37 -6.27 14.90
N VAL A 325 -13.58 -6.76 15.17
CA VAL A 325 -14.83 -6.29 14.57
C VAL A 325 -15.46 -5.29 15.53
N MET A 326 -15.53 -4.02 15.12
CA MET A 326 -15.96 -2.94 16.00
C MET A 326 -17.48 -2.81 16.10
N ASP A 327 -17.93 -2.38 17.28
CA ASP A 327 -19.22 -1.72 17.43
C ASP A 327 -19.11 -0.26 16.99
N ALA A 328 -20.26 0.34 16.66
CA ALA A 328 -20.31 1.63 16.00
C ALA A 328 -21.45 2.51 16.53
N GLN A 329 -21.45 3.76 16.07
CA GLN A 329 -22.58 4.67 16.26
C GLN A 329 -23.64 4.39 15.19
N ALA A 330 -24.92 4.55 15.52
CA ALA A 330 -26.01 4.40 14.56
C ALA A 330 -25.95 5.44 13.43
N ASN A 331 -25.63 6.69 13.77
CA ASN A 331 -25.52 7.82 12.84
C ASN A 331 -24.23 8.60 13.13
N PRO A 332 -23.05 8.06 12.78
CA PRO A 332 -21.78 8.69 13.08
C PRO A 332 -21.58 9.96 12.22
N PRO A 333 -20.86 10.98 12.73
CA PRO A 333 -20.21 11.94 11.84
C PRO A 333 -19.13 11.23 10.98
N LEU A 334 -18.63 11.87 9.91
CA LEU A 334 -17.59 11.27 9.05
C LEU A 334 -16.32 10.83 9.80
N SER A 335 -15.98 11.51 10.90
CA SER A 335 -14.86 11.19 11.78
C SER A 335 -15.19 10.11 12.82
N GLY A 336 -16.46 9.72 12.97
CA GLY A 336 -16.94 8.71 13.90
C GLY A 336 -16.68 7.28 13.45
N TYR A 337 -17.38 6.32 14.05
CA TYR A 337 -17.31 4.91 13.70
C TYR A 337 -18.63 4.48 13.06
N ALA A 338 -18.58 4.11 11.77
CA ALA A 338 -19.76 3.60 11.07
C ALA A 338 -19.93 2.08 11.24
N PRO A 339 -21.18 1.59 11.25
CA PRO A 339 -21.45 0.18 11.49
C PRO A 339 -20.72 -0.74 10.51
N VAL A 340 -20.26 -1.88 11.03
CA VAL A 340 -19.83 -2.99 10.19
C VAL A 340 -21.07 -3.62 9.55
N VAL A 341 -21.20 -3.48 8.25
CA VAL A 341 -22.34 -4.01 7.48
C VAL A 341 -21.82 -4.79 6.27
N ASN A 342 -22.36 -5.98 6.03
CA ASN A 342 -22.00 -6.80 4.87
C ASN A 342 -20.50 -7.12 4.76
N ALA A 343 -19.80 -7.26 5.90
CA ALA A 343 -18.42 -7.68 5.90
C ALA A 343 -18.32 -9.18 5.57
N THR A 344 -17.28 -9.56 4.82
CA THR A 344 -16.92 -10.95 4.53
C THR A 344 -15.57 -11.26 5.16
N ILE A 345 -15.58 -12.09 6.19
CA ILE A 345 -14.38 -12.51 6.92
C ILE A 345 -14.24 -14.02 6.73
N SER A 346 -13.41 -14.43 5.77
CA SER A 346 -13.39 -15.83 5.35
C SER A 346 -12.01 -16.41 5.10
N ARG A 347 -11.88 -17.73 5.29
CA ARG A 347 -10.65 -18.46 4.96
C ARG A 347 -9.39 -17.89 5.61
N ASN A 348 -9.50 -17.28 6.79
CA ASN A 348 -8.35 -16.81 7.53
C ASN A 348 -7.84 -17.92 8.47
N THR A 349 -6.53 -17.97 8.69
CA THR A 349 -5.90 -18.88 9.67
C THR A 349 -5.34 -18.08 10.83
N PHE A 350 -5.75 -18.44 12.06
CA PHE A 350 -5.27 -17.86 13.31
C PHE A 350 -4.53 -18.92 14.12
N VAL A 351 -3.23 -18.73 14.34
CA VAL A 351 -2.35 -19.65 15.10
C VAL A 351 -1.84 -18.94 16.34
N ASP A 352 -2.19 -19.46 17.52
CA ASP A 352 -1.71 -18.96 18.81
C ASP A 352 -1.93 -17.45 19.05
N VAL A 353 -2.97 -16.88 18.44
CA VAL A 353 -3.33 -15.47 18.65
C VAL A 353 -3.96 -15.28 20.03
N ALA A 354 -3.75 -14.11 20.63
CA ALA A 354 -4.30 -13.77 21.93
C ALA A 354 -5.81 -13.49 21.89
N ARG A 355 -6.30 -12.79 20.86
CA ARG A 355 -7.69 -12.31 20.77
C ARG A 355 -8.24 -12.31 19.34
N ILE A 356 -9.49 -12.76 19.21
CA ILE A 356 -10.40 -12.54 18.08
C ILE A 356 -11.65 -11.89 18.67
N SER A 357 -11.84 -10.59 18.45
CA SER A 357 -12.79 -9.79 19.23
C SER A 357 -13.91 -9.21 18.38
N PHE A 358 -15.15 -9.43 18.83
CA PHE A 358 -16.37 -8.85 18.27
C PHE A 358 -16.97 -7.84 19.25
N GLY A 359 -17.55 -6.76 18.73
CA GLY A 359 -18.06 -5.65 19.54
C GLY A 359 -16.96 -4.80 20.18
N VAL A 360 -15.80 -4.71 19.54
CA VAL A 360 -14.70 -3.89 20.05
C VAL A 360 -15.15 -2.43 20.13
N GLY A 361 -14.93 -1.81 21.29
CA GLY A 361 -15.35 -0.43 21.54
C GLY A 361 -16.78 -0.26 22.04
N HIS A 362 -17.51 -1.35 22.30
CA HIS A 362 -18.88 -1.30 22.84
C HIS A 362 -18.97 -0.40 24.08
N ASP A 363 -19.73 0.68 23.96
CA ASP A 363 -19.94 1.67 25.02
C ASP A 363 -21.26 2.43 24.77
N PRO A 364 -22.39 1.95 25.34
CA PRO A 364 -23.70 2.59 25.17
C PRO A 364 -23.73 4.04 25.67
N ALA A 365 -22.92 4.39 26.67
CA ALA A 365 -22.85 5.76 27.18
C ALA A 365 -22.25 6.73 26.14
N LYS A 366 -21.49 6.22 25.17
CA LYS A 366 -20.95 6.98 24.03
C LYS A 366 -21.72 6.72 22.72
N GLY A 367 -22.82 5.97 22.79
CA GLY A 367 -23.60 5.54 21.62
C GLY A 367 -22.83 4.61 20.68
N LEU A 368 -21.83 3.88 21.17
CA LEU A 368 -21.08 2.86 20.43
C LEU A 368 -21.69 1.47 20.74
N ASP A 369 -22.91 1.24 20.31
CA ASP A 369 -23.70 0.05 20.66
C ASP A 369 -24.35 -0.64 19.46
N VAL A 370 -24.01 -0.21 18.24
CA VAL A 370 -24.46 -0.85 17.01
C VAL A 370 -23.50 -1.96 16.62
N ALA A 371 -23.96 -3.21 16.83
CA ALA A 371 -23.25 -4.42 16.45
C ALA A 371 -23.21 -4.65 14.93
N ALA A 372 -22.24 -5.46 14.50
CA ALA A 372 -22.08 -5.84 13.10
C ALA A 372 -23.33 -6.55 12.55
N SER A 373 -23.70 -6.25 11.31
CA SER A 373 -24.90 -6.80 10.66
C SER A 373 -24.67 -7.25 9.22
N ASN A 374 -25.54 -8.13 8.72
CA ASN A 374 -25.48 -8.73 7.37
C ASN A 374 -24.11 -9.32 6.99
N SER A 375 -23.30 -9.69 7.98
CA SER A 375 -21.90 -10.04 7.80
C SER A 375 -21.69 -11.55 7.87
N ARG A 376 -20.53 -12.02 7.41
CA ARG A 376 -20.21 -13.45 7.32
C ARG A 376 -18.84 -13.72 7.93
N PHE A 377 -18.76 -14.73 8.78
CA PHE A 377 -17.53 -15.30 9.32
C PHE A 377 -17.47 -16.77 8.93
N SER A 378 -16.76 -17.11 7.86
CA SER A 378 -16.84 -18.44 7.26
C SER A 378 -15.52 -19.08 6.91
N ALA A 379 -15.45 -20.42 7.04
CA ALA A 379 -14.29 -21.19 6.64
C ALA A 379 -12.96 -20.74 7.30
N ASN A 380 -13.01 -20.09 8.47
CA ASN A 380 -11.80 -19.70 9.19
C ASN A 380 -11.27 -20.87 10.03
N LEU A 381 -9.94 -20.93 10.17
CA LEU A 381 -9.24 -21.89 11.03
C LEU A 381 -8.67 -21.17 12.24
N ILE A 382 -9.02 -21.62 13.44
CA ILE A 382 -8.47 -21.10 14.70
C ILE A 382 -7.78 -22.26 15.42
N VAL A 383 -6.47 -22.18 15.60
CA VAL A 383 -5.69 -23.19 16.35
C VAL A 383 -4.91 -22.48 17.45
N ASN A 384 -5.12 -22.91 18.69
CA ASN A 384 -4.36 -22.38 19.82
C ASN A 384 -3.73 -23.53 20.61
N ARG A 385 -2.41 -23.69 20.48
CA ARG A 385 -1.61 -24.78 21.04
C ARG A 385 -1.33 -24.58 22.54
N ASN A 386 -1.44 -23.35 23.04
CA ASN A 386 -1.20 -22.99 24.44
C ASN A 386 -2.46 -23.09 25.33
N SER A 387 -3.52 -23.76 24.85
CA SER A 387 -4.82 -23.90 25.53
C SER A 387 -5.60 -22.60 25.81
N LYS A 388 -5.17 -21.45 25.28
CA LYS A 388 -5.97 -20.22 25.34
C LYS A 388 -7.15 -20.30 24.37
N ASN A 389 -8.25 -19.65 24.74
CA ASN A 389 -9.43 -19.52 23.91
C ASN A 389 -9.59 -18.05 23.43
N PRO A 390 -9.17 -17.71 22.20
CA PRO A 390 -9.07 -16.32 21.75
C PRO A 390 -10.38 -15.56 21.47
N PRO A 391 -11.49 -16.18 21.03
CA PRO A 391 -12.72 -15.45 20.73
C PRO A 391 -13.30 -14.73 21.95
N THR A 392 -13.76 -13.50 21.75
CA THR A 392 -14.49 -12.68 22.73
C THR A 392 -15.59 -11.90 22.04
N ALA A 393 -16.71 -11.66 22.71
CA ALA A 393 -17.76 -10.78 22.23
C ALA A 393 -18.20 -9.82 23.35
N ALA A 394 -18.31 -8.54 23.03
CA ALA A 394 -18.89 -7.53 23.93
C ALA A 394 -20.30 -7.11 23.52
N SER A 395 -20.74 -7.50 22.32
CA SER A 395 -22.07 -7.19 21.76
C SER A 395 -22.66 -8.42 21.05
N SER A 396 -23.90 -8.28 20.57
CA SER A 396 -24.62 -9.37 19.90
C SER A 396 -23.92 -9.82 18.62
N LEU A 397 -23.87 -11.15 18.41
CA LEU A 397 -23.33 -11.75 17.19
C LEU A 397 -24.42 -12.13 16.17
N ALA A 398 -25.69 -11.82 16.44
CA ALA A 398 -26.82 -12.25 15.62
C ALA A 398 -26.77 -11.73 14.16
N GLY A 399 -26.10 -10.60 13.94
CA GLY A 399 -25.91 -10.01 12.61
C GLY A 399 -24.77 -10.62 11.79
N ILE A 400 -24.07 -11.64 12.32
CA ILE A 400 -22.98 -12.34 11.65
C ILE A 400 -23.38 -13.80 11.45
N THR A 401 -23.35 -14.26 10.20
CA THR A 401 -23.51 -15.68 9.89
C THR A 401 -22.18 -16.40 10.05
N PHE A 402 -22.15 -17.42 10.92
CA PHE A 402 -20.99 -18.29 11.12
C PHE A 402 -21.19 -19.61 10.37
N ALA A 403 -20.25 -20.00 9.50
CA ALA A 403 -20.39 -21.24 8.71
C ALA A 403 -19.04 -21.88 8.34
N GLY A 404 -18.93 -23.19 8.54
CA GLY A 404 -17.77 -23.97 8.08
C GLY A 404 -16.44 -23.63 8.76
N ASN A 405 -16.46 -22.92 9.89
CA ASN A 405 -15.23 -22.61 10.62
C ASN A 405 -14.79 -23.82 11.46
N VAL A 406 -13.51 -23.90 11.75
CA VAL A 406 -12.93 -24.92 12.64
C VAL A 406 -12.14 -24.21 13.74
N GLN A 407 -12.34 -24.64 14.98
CA GLN A 407 -11.50 -24.24 16.10
C GLN A 407 -10.93 -25.46 16.80
N SER A 408 -9.63 -25.39 17.10
CA SER A 408 -8.88 -26.45 17.76
C SER A 408 -8.35 -26.03 19.13
N PRO A 409 -8.42 -26.92 20.16
CA PRO A 409 -9.02 -28.25 20.12
C PRO A 409 -10.57 -28.23 20.23
N GLN A 410 -11.13 -27.16 20.79
CA GLN A 410 -12.54 -27.03 21.08
C GLN A 410 -13.06 -25.68 20.59
N ALA A 411 -14.26 -25.69 20.00
CA ALA A 411 -14.98 -24.48 19.65
C ALA A 411 -15.34 -23.65 20.88
N SER A 412 -15.07 -22.36 20.81
CA SER A 412 -15.42 -21.41 21.87
C SER A 412 -16.93 -21.31 22.05
N THR A 413 -17.38 -21.27 23.30
CA THR A 413 -18.78 -20.99 23.67
C THR A 413 -19.22 -19.57 23.35
N VAL A 414 -18.29 -18.69 22.97
CA VAL A 414 -18.60 -17.34 22.46
C VAL A 414 -19.35 -17.41 21.13
N PHE A 415 -19.06 -18.42 20.30
CA PHE A 415 -19.74 -18.55 19.01
C PHE A 415 -21.15 -19.14 19.20
N PRO A 416 -22.17 -18.57 18.53
CA PRO A 416 -23.55 -19.07 18.62
C PRO A 416 -23.78 -20.37 17.82
N GLY A 417 -22.76 -20.84 17.08
CA GLY A 417 -22.83 -21.99 16.17
C GLY A 417 -21.87 -21.80 14.99
N GLY A 418 -21.89 -22.73 14.03
CA GLY A 418 -21.13 -22.60 12.77
C GLY A 418 -19.60 -22.75 12.88
N VAL A 419 -19.12 -23.21 14.05
CA VAL A 419 -17.71 -23.50 14.34
C VAL A 419 -17.61 -24.93 14.87
N ALA A 420 -16.94 -25.81 14.13
CA ALA A 420 -16.71 -27.18 14.53
C ALA A 420 -15.50 -27.29 15.48
N SER A 421 -15.62 -28.14 16.50
CA SER A 421 -14.47 -28.56 17.32
C SER A 421 -13.70 -29.63 16.56
N ALA A 422 -12.38 -29.49 16.45
CA ALA A 422 -11.51 -30.51 15.88
C ALA A 422 -10.12 -30.50 16.54
N THR A 423 -9.50 -31.66 16.70
CA THR A 423 -8.07 -31.73 17.03
C THR A 423 -7.29 -31.53 15.73
N VAL A 424 -6.59 -30.40 15.63
CA VAL A 424 -5.81 -30.03 14.44
C VAL A 424 -4.34 -30.06 14.82
N THR A 425 -3.57 -30.94 14.18
CA THR A 425 -2.11 -30.94 14.28
C THR A 425 -1.56 -29.96 13.26
N LEU A 426 -0.62 -29.11 13.67
CA LEU A 426 0.07 -28.19 12.78
C LEU A 426 1.46 -28.73 12.44
N GLN A 427 1.87 -28.56 11.18
CA GLN A 427 3.24 -28.79 10.71
C GLN A 427 3.71 -27.55 9.96
N GLN A 428 5.02 -27.30 9.95
CA GLN A 428 5.57 -26.16 9.22
C GLN A 428 5.62 -26.51 7.72
N ALA A 429 4.97 -25.69 6.90
CA ALA A 429 5.02 -25.81 5.45
C ALA A 429 6.34 -25.26 4.89
N ALA A 430 6.63 -25.55 3.62
CA ALA A 430 7.80 -24.99 2.93
C ALA A 430 7.78 -23.45 2.83
N SER A 431 6.58 -22.84 2.89
CA SER A 431 6.41 -21.38 3.00
C SER A 431 6.86 -20.82 4.36
N GLY A 432 7.20 -21.69 5.31
CA GLY A 432 7.54 -21.35 6.68
C GLY A 432 6.34 -21.16 7.60
N LEU A 433 5.11 -21.11 7.07
CA LEU A 433 3.87 -20.96 7.85
C LEU A 433 3.41 -22.29 8.45
N TRP A 434 2.67 -22.25 9.56
CA TRP A 434 2.03 -23.45 10.11
C TRP A 434 0.80 -23.83 9.28
N ALA A 435 0.74 -25.08 8.84
CA ALA A 435 -0.36 -25.64 8.09
C ALA A 435 -0.95 -26.87 8.80
N PRO A 436 -2.27 -27.12 8.70
CA PRO A 436 -2.89 -28.32 9.25
C PRO A 436 -2.37 -29.59 8.58
N SER A 437 -2.15 -30.64 9.38
CA SER A 437 -1.76 -31.98 8.95
C SER A 437 -2.65 -33.04 9.61
N PRO A 438 -3.50 -33.78 8.86
CA PRO A 438 -3.72 -33.64 7.42
C PRO A 438 -4.33 -32.29 7.03
N ALA A 439 -4.21 -31.91 5.76
CA ALA A 439 -4.77 -30.66 5.26
C ALA A 439 -6.30 -30.63 5.45
N LEU A 440 -6.83 -29.43 5.72
CA LEU A 440 -8.27 -29.17 5.80
C LEU A 440 -8.71 -28.42 4.54
N PRO A 441 -9.28 -29.10 3.52
CA PRO A 441 -9.71 -28.43 2.30
C PRO A 441 -10.74 -27.35 2.59
N ALA A 442 -10.58 -26.19 1.94
CA ALA A 442 -11.49 -25.05 2.04
C ALA A 442 -11.68 -24.47 3.46
N VAL A 443 -10.81 -24.77 4.43
CA VAL A 443 -10.82 -24.17 5.78
C VAL A 443 -9.46 -23.56 6.08
N GLY A 444 -9.48 -22.33 6.60
CA GLY A 444 -8.29 -21.53 6.81
C GLY A 444 -7.72 -20.98 5.50
N ALA A 445 -6.59 -20.30 5.65
CA ALA A 445 -5.79 -19.80 4.55
C ALA A 445 -5.31 -20.95 3.66
N GLU A 446 -5.18 -20.66 2.37
CA GLU A 446 -4.74 -21.60 1.37
C GLU A 446 -3.34 -22.14 1.67
N ALA A 447 -3.13 -23.44 1.45
CA ALA A 447 -1.82 -24.07 1.62
C ALA A 447 -0.74 -23.47 0.69
N ALA A 448 -1.17 -22.83 -0.41
CA ALA A 448 -0.31 -22.12 -1.34
C ALA A 448 0.04 -20.68 -0.91
N LEU A 449 -0.53 -20.19 0.20
CA LEU A 449 -0.19 -18.87 0.72
C LEU A 449 1.30 -18.82 1.08
N THR A 450 2.00 -17.86 0.47
CA THR A 450 3.41 -17.59 0.72
C THR A 450 3.59 -16.21 1.32
N MET A 451 4.65 -16.06 2.09
CA MET A 451 5.10 -14.75 2.56
C MET A 451 5.91 -14.07 1.45
N THR A 452 5.67 -12.78 1.23
CA THR A 452 6.65 -11.94 0.55
C THR A 452 7.96 -12.02 1.34
N ALA A 453 9.06 -12.40 0.69
CA ALA A 453 10.35 -12.49 1.36
C ALA A 453 10.85 -11.09 1.75
N ARG A 454 11.43 -10.95 2.95
CA ARG A 454 11.98 -9.68 3.45
C ARG A 454 13.01 -9.10 2.47
N GLU A 455 13.86 -9.94 1.92
CA GLU A 455 14.92 -9.61 0.97
C GLU A 455 14.38 -9.19 -0.41
N ALA A 456 13.15 -9.60 -0.75
CA ALA A 456 12.46 -9.17 -1.98
C ALA A 456 11.80 -7.79 -1.84
N THR A 457 11.93 -7.13 -0.69
CA THR A 457 11.43 -5.78 -0.45
C THR A 457 12.57 -4.80 -0.22
N GLY A 458 12.34 -3.52 -0.49
CA GLY A 458 13.36 -2.49 -0.38
C GLY A 458 14.42 -2.61 -1.47
N VAL A 459 15.68 -2.35 -1.10
CA VAL A 459 16.84 -2.40 -1.99
C VAL A 459 17.92 -3.32 -1.43
N ASP A 460 18.79 -3.83 -2.30
CA ASP A 460 19.94 -4.67 -1.95
C ASP A 460 21.18 -3.85 -1.58
N TRP A 461 21.31 -2.64 -2.14
CA TRP A 461 22.45 -1.74 -1.97
C TRP A 461 22.40 -0.88 -0.71
N TYR A 462 21.35 -0.99 0.12
CA TYR A 462 21.24 -0.28 1.39
C TYR A 462 20.83 -1.23 2.52
N PRO A 463 21.54 -1.26 3.66
CA PRO A 463 21.25 -2.21 4.72
C PRO A 463 19.88 -1.98 5.35
N LYS A 464 19.18 -3.07 5.66
CA LYS A 464 17.96 -3.03 6.48
C LYS A 464 18.35 -3.10 7.95
N VAL A 465 18.52 -1.94 8.58
CA VAL A 465 18.86 -1.79 10.01
C VAL A 465 17.58 -1.77 10.84
N GLY A 466 17.40 -2.73 11.74
CA GLY A 466 16.14 -2.91 12.46
C GLY A 466 15.86 -4.38 12.79
N GLU A 467 14.63 -4.71 13.18
CA GLU A 467 14.35 -6.04 13.78
C GLU A 467 14.66 -7.20 12.82
N VAL A 468 15.48 -8.16 13.29
CA VAL A 468 15.64 -9.51 12.76
C VAL A 468 15.83 -10.41 14.00
N ALA A 469 15.04 -11.45 14.21
CA ALA A 469 15.44 -12.79 13.79
C ALA A 469 14.25 -13.70 13.44
N LEU A 470 14.26 -14.22 12.21
CA LEU A 470 13.51 -15.43 11.85
C LEU A 470 14.44 -16.66 11.92
N SER A 471 14.85 -17.05 13.13
CA SER A 471 15.35 -18.42 13.38
C SER A 471 14.15 -19.32 13.67
N ARG A 472 13.53 -19.88 12.63
CA ARG A 472 12.50 -20.91 12.78
C ARG A 472 13.20 -22.27 12.85
N THR A 473 13.51 -22.77 14.04
CA THR A 473 14.02 -24.15 14.17
C THR A 473 12.94 -25.13 13.71
N ASN A 474 13.32 -26.10 12.87
CA ASN A 474 12.48 -27.20 12.34
C ASN A 474 11.73 -28.04 13.41
N THR A 475 11.90 -27.74 14.70
CA THR A 475 11.32 -28.46 15.84
C THR A 475 10.09 -27.77 16.44
N GLY A 476 9.66 -26.60 15.94
CA GLY A 476 8.32 -26.08 16.22
C GLY A 476 8.01 -25.71 17.66
N VAL A 477 9.03 -25.57 18.51
CA VAL A 477 8.92 -25.11 19.89
C VAL A 477 10.19 -24.32 20.18
N ASP A 478 10.09 -23.00 20.24
CA ASP A 478 10.84 -22.27 21.27
C ASP A 478 9.84 -22.04 22.41
N ARG A 479 10.25 -22.44 23.62
CA ARG A 479 9.41 -22.44 24.82
C ARG A 479 9.02 -21.03 25.25
#